data_AF-A0A7S4HRY0-F1
#
_entry.id   AF-A0A7S4HRY0-F1
#
_cell.length_a   1.000
_cell.length_b   1.000
_cell.length_c   1.000
_cell.angle_alpha   90.00
_cell.angle_beta   90.00
_cell.angle_gamma   90.00
#
_symmetry.space_group_name_H-M   'P 1'
#
loop_
_entity.id
_entity.type
_entity.pdbx_description
1 polymer ?
#
loop_
_entity_poly.entity_id
_entity_poly.type
_entity_poly.pdbx_seq_one_letter_code
_entity_poly.pdbx_strand_id
1 'polypeptide(L)'
;KEEKLVSQPSTAVDQYLDNFALEVIPWFADLASLGDPIRCIVGDELFNCCLNTPGECRFSVSVDENEPLFQLLLRVKRNLADIAIYDSSALLCRLSAHLPIADPLIDLYLQLLYDQSFKRKFMRAFIRYYPSLAPFMKTISKSNDKRTMDDFINRITAQLWNIHGQVMESIKSSCNLLGTLMDTLLWTLVQAVPDNSITIDCDNRSIAKDHYWSFITDTITLLSYNPAASFVMKERRDLVQKWLSMISITMDMNPNTRQTVHVEHEKDTWRNAFSLELTFSRSFAPFFSSFGDNIDNMKQGQRGELLSFVRDRIRMITDRLADIFQFNRMET
;
A
#
# COMPACT_ATOMS: atom_id res chain seq x y z
N LYS A 1 30.05 -0.01 -29.18
CA LYS A 1 28.85 -0.02 -30.06
C LYS A 1 27.66 0.25 -29.15
N GLU A 2 27.40 1.53 -28.93
CA GLU A 2 26.23 2.02 -28.19
C GLU A 2 25.04 1.99 -29.14
N GLU A 3 24.07 1.11 -28.90
CA GLU A 3 22.75 1.25 -29.48
C GLU A 3 22.01 2.31 -28.67
N LYS A 4 21.97 3.53 -29.21
CA LYS A 4 21.00 4.56 -28.83
C LYS A 4 19.61 3.99 -29.09
N LEU A 5 18.93 3.52 -28.04
CA LEU A 5 17.48 3.36 -28.08
C LEU A 5 16.87 4.75 -28.27
N VAL A 6 16.41 5.00 -29.49
CA VAL A 6 15.60 6.14 -29.87
C VAL A 6 14.38 6.16 -28.97
N SER A 7 14.30 7.19 -28.12
CA SER A 7 13.06 7.59 -27.46
C SER A 7 12.00 7.77 -28.54
N GLN A 8 10.96 6.96 -28.55
CA GLN A 8 9.81 7.19 -29.41
C GLN A 8 9.27 8.60 -29.17
N PRO A 9 8.96 9.38 -30.22
CA PRO A 9 8.36 10.70 -30.06
C PRO A 9 6.95 10.50 -29.49
N SER A 10 6.63 11.20 -28.40
CA SER A 10 5.26 11.34 -27.89
C SER A 10 4.37 11.74 -29.07
N THR A 11 3.31 10.98 -29.31
CA THR A 11 2.47 11.21 -30.48
C THR A 11 1.78 12.57 -30.38
N ALA A 12 1.50 13.23 -31.50
CA ALA A 12 0.83 14.54 -31.51
C ALA A 12 -0.53 14.57 -30.78
N VAL A 13 -1.12 13.39 -30.53
CA VAL A 13 -2.32 13.18 -29.71
C VAL A 13 -2.04 13.43 -28.22
N ASP A 14 -0.88 12.99 -27.72
CA ASP A 14 -0.47 13.22 -26.32
C ASP A 14 -0.26 14.71 -26.06
N GLN A 15 0.38 15.43 -26.99
CA GLN A 15 0.54 16.89 -26.91
C GLN A 15 -0.78 17.68 -26.98
N TYR A 16 -1.78 17.18 -27.71
CA TYR A 16 -3.09 17.85 -27.84
C TYR A 16 -3.97 17.62 -26.60
N LEU A 17 -3.93 16.42 -26.03
CA LEU A 17 -4.54 16.10 -24.75
C LEU A 17 -3.95 16.95 -23.62
N ASP A 18 -2.62 17.17 -23.65
CA ASP A 18 -1.94 17.99 -22.64
C ASP A 18 -2.41 19.45 -22.69
N ASN A 19 -2.51 20.07 -23.86
CA ASN A 19 -2.95 21.47 -23.96
C ASN A 19 -4.41 21.69 -23.55
N PHE A 20 -5.31 20.78 -23.95
CA PHE A 20 -6.71 20.86 -23.54
C PHE A 20 -6.86 20.74 -22.02
N ALA A 21 -6.16 19.78 -21.42
CA ALA A 21 -6.19 19.59 -19.97
C ALA A 21 -5.61 20.78 -19.20
N LEU A 22 -4.54 21.41 -19.71
CA LEU A 22 -3.94 22.60 -19.10
C LEU A 22 -4.89 23.81 -19.07
N GLU A 23 -5.80 23.95 -20.04
CA GLU A 23 -6.78 25.04 -20.05
C GLU A 23 -8.05 24.69 -19.25
N VAL A 24 -8.50 23.44 -19.31
CA VAL A 24 -9.80 23.02 -18.76
C VAL A 24 -9.74 22.70 -17.26
N ILE A 25 -8.62 22.16 -16.76
CA ILE A 25 -8.49 21.82 -15.34
C ILE A 25 -8.57 23.08 -14.44
N PRO A 26 -7.85 24.17 -14.72
CA PRO A 26 -8.02 25.42 -13.97
C PRO A 26 -9.45 25.96 -14.02
N TRP A 27 -10.10 25.85 -15.18
CA TRP A 27 -11.51 26.26 -15.32
C TRP A 27 -12.45 25.44 -14.43
N PHE A 28 -12.25 24.11 -14.33
CA PHE A 28 -13.00 23.28 -13.37
C PHE A 28 -12.71 23.65 -11.92
N ALA A 29 -11.48 24.04 -11.59
CA ALA A 29 -11.11 24.49 -10.25
C ALA A 29 -11.81 25.80 -9.89
N ASP A 30 -11.82 26.77 -10.81
CA ASP A 30 -12.57 28.02 -10.67
C ASP A 30 -14.07 27.75 -10.51
N LEU A 31 -14.63 26.82 -11.30
CA LEU A 31 -16.02 26.42 -11.20
C LEU A 31 -16.34 25.78 -9.83
N ALA A 32 -15.49 24.86 -9.36
CA ALA A 32 -15.62 24.22 -8.06
C ALA A 32 -15.47 25.19 -6.87
N SER A 33 -14.82 26.34 -7.09
CA SER A 33 -14.67 27.41 -6.09
C SER A 33 -15.97 28.20 -5.84
N LEU A 34 -16.95 28.12 -6.75
CA LEU A 34 -18.22 28.86 -6.66
C LEU A 34 -19.17 28.38 -5.54
N GLY A 35 -18.89 27.22 -4.94
CA GLY A 35 -19.60 26.72 -3.76
C GLY A 35 -19.82 25.21 -3.77
N ASP A 36 -20.22 24.67 -2.60
CA ASP A 36 -20.36 23.21 -2.39
C ASP A 36 -21.30 22.50 -3.39
N PRO A 37 -22.45 23.08 -3.82
CA PRO A 37 -23.31 22.43 -4.81
C PRO A 37 -22.62 22.23 -6.16
N ILE A 38 -21.89 23.24 -6.63
CA ILE A 38 -21.18 23.18 -7.92
C ILE A 38 -19.97 22.25 -7.80
N ARG A 39 -19.25 22.31 -6.68
CA ARG A 39 -18.17 21.37 -6.35
C ARG A 39 -18.65 19.92 -6.39
N CYS A 40 -19.80 19.62 -5.81
CA CYS A 40 -20.40 18.28 -5.86
C CYS A 40 -20.68 17.84 -7.29
N ILE A 41 -21.23 18.72 -8.14
CA ILE A 41 -21.55 18.40 -9.54
C ILE A 41 -20.26 18.12 -10.32
N VAL A 42 -19.28 19.02 -10.25
CA VAL A 42 -17.98 18.84 -10.93
C VAL A 42 -17.31 17.56 -10.45
N GLY A 43 -17.32 17.32 -9.14
CA GLY A 43 -16.78 16.11 -8.54
C GLY A 43 -17.48 14.85 -9.02
N ASP A 44 -18.81 14.80 -8.94
CA ASP A 44 -19.59 13.63 -9.35
C ASP A 44 -19.42 13.35 -10.86
N GLU A 45 -19.39 14.36 -11.73
CA GLU A 45 -19.19 14.17 -13.18
C GLU A 45 -17.79 13.62 -13.49
N LEU A 46 -16.73 14.24 -12.96
CA LEU A 46 -15.36 13.76 -13.13
C LEU A 46 -15.19 12.35 -12.56
N PHE A 47 -15.80 12.09 -11.41
CA PHE A 47 -15.74 10.80 -10.75
C PHE A 47 -16.48 9.71 -11.52
N ASN A 48 -17.68 9.98 -12.04
CA ASN A 48 -18.45 9.03 -12.83
C ASN A 48 -17.73 8.62 -14.12
N CYS A 49 -17.01 9.56 -14.77
CA CYS A 49 -16.20 9.27 -15.95
C CYS A 49 -15.10 8.24 -15.69
N CYS A 50 -14.65 8.10 -14.44
CA CYS A 50 -13.58 7.22 -14.02
C CYS A 50 -14.05 5.87 -13.46
N LEU A 51 -15.36 5.68 -13.25
CA LEU A 51 -15.94 4.47 -12.63
C LEU A 51 -16.40 3.39 -13.63
N ASN A 52 -15.99 3.48 -14.91
CA ASN A 52 -16.50 2.66 -16.01
C ASN A 52 -16.23 1.13 -15.95
N THR A 53 -15.81 0.56 -14.81
CA THR A 53 -15.64 -0.89 -14.66
C THR A 53 -16.80 -1.54 -13.87
N PRO A 54 -17.66 -2.34 -14.52
CA PRO A 54 -18.71 -3.11 -13.87
C PRO A 54 -18.11 -4.38 -13.25
N GLY A 55 -17.70 -4.29 -11.99
CA GLY A 55 -17.32 -5.48 -11.24
C GLY A 55 -16.89 -5.16 -9.82
N GLU A 56 -17.46 -5.84 -8.83
CA GLU A 56 -17.02 -5.81 -7.43
C GLU A 56 -15.64 -6.47 -7.27
N CYS A 57 -14.60 -5.96 -7.92
CA CYS A 57 -13.23 -6.39 -7.65
C CYS A 57 -12.81 -5.83 -6.29
N ARG A 58 -12.93 -6.68 -5.27
CA ARG A 58 -12.27 -6.52 -3.98
C ARG A 58 -11.07 -7.45 -3.98
N PHE A 59 -9.91 -6.91 -4.33
CA PHE A 59 -8.67 -7.61 -4.04
C PHE A 59 -8.55 -7.78 -2.52
N SER A 60 -8.42 -9.02 -2.06
CA SER A 60 -8.11 -9.30 -0.66
C SER A 60 -7.23 -10.53 -0.53
N VAL A 61 -6.24 -10.44 0.36
CA VAL A 61 -5.39 -11.58 0.72
C VAL A 61 -5.82 -12.04 2.12
N SER A 62 -6.48 -13.19 2.20
CA SER A 62 -6.61 -13.89 3.48
C SER A 62 -5.25 -14.39 3.91
N VAL A 63 -4.95 -14.44 5.21
CA VAL A 63 -3.76 -15.09 5.75
C VAL A 63 -4.25 -16.12 6.76
N ASP A 64 -3.95 -17.39 6.52
CA ASP A 64 -4.25 -18.47 7.46
C ASP A 64 -3.10 -18.58 8.47
N GLU A 65 -3.45 -18.77 9.73
CA GLU A 65 -2.52 -18.85 10.85
C GLU A 65 -1.63 -20.08 10.75
N ASN A 66 -2.16 -21.18 10.23
CA ASN A 66 -1.42 -22.44 10.10
C ASN A 66 -0.75 -22.60 8.73
N GLU A 67 -0.90 -21.61 7.85
CA GLU A 67 -0.30 -21.66 6.53
C GLU A 67 1.19 -21.27 6.61
N PRO A 68 2.08 -22.16 6.14
CA PRO A 68 3.50 -21.86 6.06
C PRO A 68 3.77 -20.67 5.14
N LEU A 69 4.80 -19.88 5.46
CA LEU A 69 5.13 -18.65 4.72
C LEU A 69 5.29 -18.88 3.20
N PHE A 70 5.96 -19.98 2.80
CA PHE A 70 6.12 -20.33 1.40
C PHE A 70 4.78 -20.52 0.66
N GLN A 71 3.77 -21.11 1.32
CA GLN A 71 2.44 -21.29 0.73
C GLN A 71 1.70 -19.96 0.60
N LEU A 72 1.82 -19.09 1.61
CA LEU A 72 1.29 -17.72 1.52
C LEU A 72 1.90 -16.98 0.33
N LEU A 73 3.22 -17.03 0.15
CA LEU A 73 3.92 -16.39 -0.96
C LEU A 73 3.43 -16.92 -2.31
N LEU A 74 3.34 -18.24 -2.47
CA LEU A 74 2.79 -18.85 -3.69
C LEU A 74 1.35 -18.43 -3.96
N ARG A 75 0.50 -18.36 -2.93
CA ARG A 75 -0.90 -17.92 -3.08
C ARG A 75 -0.98 -16.46 -3.52
N VAL A 76 -0.23 -15.57 -2.86
CA VAL A 76 -0.20 -14.14 -3.22
C VAL A 76 0.30 -13.94 -4.65
N LYS A 77 1.32 -14.70 -5.07
CA LYS A 77 1.77 -14.70 -6.47
C LYS A 77 0.71 -15.20 -7.43
N ARG A 78 -0.01 -16.29 -7.12
CA ARG A 78 -1.08 -16.81 -7.98
C ARG A 78 -2.27 -15.86 -8.11
N ASN A 79 -2.57 -15.09 -7.06
CA ASN A 79 -3.59 -14.03 -7.06
C ASN A 79 -3.18 -12.77 -7.84
N LEU A 80 -2.11 -12.83 -8.64
CA LEU A 80 -1.72 -11.80 -9.61
C LEU A 80 -2.86 -11.42 -10.57
N ALA A 81 -3.74 -12.38 -10.88
CA ALA A 81 -4.88 -12.15 -11.78
C ALA A 81 -5.88 -11.13 -11.21
N ASP A 82 -6.10 -11.07 -9.90
CA ASP A 82 -7.16 -10.24 -9.31
C ASP A 82 -6.83 -8.74 -9.27
N ILE A 83 -5.55 -8.39 -9.07
CA ILE A 83 -5.09 -7.00 -9.19
C ILE A 83 -4.89 -6.62 -10.67
N ALA A 84 -4.58 -7.57 -11.55
CA ALA A 84 -4.47 -7.30 -12.98
C ALA A 84 -5.82 -6.98 -13.66
N ILE A 85 -6.96 -7.14 -12.97
CA ILE A 85 -8.30 -6.74 -13.47
C ILE A 85 -8.47 -5.21 -13.48
N TYR A 86 -7.67 -4.47 -12.72
CA TYR A 86 -7.70 -3.01 -12.78
C TYR A 86 -7.11 -2.55 -14.12
N ASP A 87 -8.00 -2.25 -15.08
CA ASP A 87 -7.66 -1.68 -16.37
C ASP A 87 -6.82 -0.39 -16.19
N SER A 88 -6.00 -0.07 -17.18
CA SER A 88 -5.40 1.25 -17.41
C SER A 88 -6.40 2.42 -17.30
N SER A 89 -7.70 2.13 -17.38
CA SER A 89 -8.79 3.08 -17.16
C SER A 89 -9.18 3.32 -15.70
N ALA A 90 -8.62 2.57 -14.74
CA ALA A 90 -8.93 2.73 -13.32
C ALA A 90 -8.65 4.17 -12.89
N LEU A 91 -9.59 4.74 -12.11
CA LEU A 91 -9.56 6.14 -11.64
C LEU A 91 -8.14 6.59 -11.29
N LEU A 92 -7.44 5.84 -10.44
CA LEU A 92 -6.10 6.23 -10.00
C LEU A 92 -5.04 6.13 -11.08
N CYS A 93 -5.10 5.12 -11.96
CA CYS A 93 -4.21 5.01 -13.11
C CYS A 93 -4.38 6.18 -14.09
N ARG A 94 -5.61 6.65 -14.34
CA ARG A 94 -5.84 7.85 -15.17
C ARG A 94 -5.41 9.14 -14.50
N LEU A 95 -5.58 9.22 -13.18
CA LEU A 95 -5.10 10.35 -12.39
C LEU A 95 -3.57 10.41 -12.30
N SER A 96 -2.89 9.27 -12.44
CA SER A 96 -1.44 9.16 -12.30
C SER A 96 -0.66 8.97 -13.60
N ALA A 97 -1.29 8.58 -14.71
CA ALA A 97 -0.58 8.20 -15.95
C ALA A 97 -0.04 9.37 -16.77
N HIS A 98 -0.54 10.60 -16.57
CA HIS A 98 -0.18 11.77 -17.37
C HIS A 98 0.52 12.83 -16.51
N LEU A 99 1.75 12.49 -16.11
CA LEU A 99 2.60 13.26 -15.19
C LEU A 99 3.19 14.61 -15.68
N PRO A 100 2.82 15.20 -16.84
CA PRO A 100 3.06 16.63 -17.08
C PRO A 100 2.01 17.58 -16.46
N ILE A 101 0.82 17.09 -16.07
CA ILE A 101 -0.34 17.90 -15.61
C ILE A 101 -0.82 17.44 -14.22
N ALA A 102 0.01 16.73 -13.48
CA ALA A 102 -0.36 16.18 -12.18
C ALA A 102 -0.80 17.31 -11.22
N ASP A 103 -0.05 18.41 -11.13
CA ASP A 103 -0.33 19.43 -10.11
C ASP A 103 -1.71 20.10 -10.25
N PRO A 104 -2.15 20.62 -11.42
CA PRO A 104 -3.48 21.19 -11.57
C PRO A 104 -4.60 20.20 -11.26
N LEU A 105 -4.43 18.94 -11.67
CA LEU A 105 -5.44 17.90 -11.43
C LEU A 105 -5.52 17.55 -9.95
N ILE A 106 -4.38 17.43 -9.29
CA ILE A 106 -4.29 17.21 -7.84
C ILE A 106 -4.96 18.35 -7.09
N ASP A 107 -4.66 19.59 -7.46
CA ASP A 107 -5.25 20.78 -6.85
C ASP A 107 -6.78 20.78 -7.01
N LEU A 108 -7.29 20.44 -8.19
CA LEU A 108 -8.73 20.26 -8.41
C LEU A 108 -9.30 19.19 -7.47
N TYR A 109 -8.71 18.00 -7.39
CA TYR A 109 -9.20 16.96 -6.47
C TYR A 109 -9.16 17.41 -5.01
N LEU A 110 -8.09 18.06 -4.57
CA LEU A 110 -7.99 18.60 -3.21
C LEU A 110 -9.08 19.64 -2.95
N GLN A 111 -9.41 20.48 -3.94
CA GLN A 111 -10.53 21.41 -3.85
C GLN A 111 -11.88 20.68 -3.76
N LEU A 112 -12.09 19.64 -4.55
CA LEU A 112 -13.31 18.84 -4.51
C LEU A 112 -13.51 18.15 -3.14
N LEU A 113 -12.43 17.72 -2.49
CA LEU A 113 -12.45 17.08 -1.17
C LEU A 113 -12.86 17.99 -0.02
N TYR A 114 -13.01 19.31 -0.22
CA TYR A 114 -13.61 20.19 0.78
C TYR A 114 -15.09 19.86 1.02
N ASP A 115 -15.81 19.35 0.01
CA ASP A 115 -17.18 18.84 0.22
C ASP A 115 -17.16 17.46 0.90
N GLN A 116 -17.88 17.35 2.02
CA GLN A 116 -17.90 16.13 2.84
C GLN A 116 -18.66 14.97 2.20
N SER A 117 -19.66 15.25 1.36
CA SER A 117 -20.44 14.23 0.68
C SER A 117 -19.61 13.57 -0.41
N PHE A 118 -19.00 14.39 -1.27
CA PHE A 118 -18.07 13.98 -2.30
C PHE A 118 -16.87 13.25 -1.69
N LYS A 119 -16.25 13.81 -0.64
CA LYS A 119 -15.12 13.18 0.04
C LYS A 119 -15.42 11.74 0.49
N ARG A 120 -16.59 11.48 1.06
CA ARG A 120 -17.01 10.12 1.45
C ARG A 120 -17.17 9.19 0.25
N LYS A 121 -17.81 9.65 -0.83
CA LYS A 121 -17.95 8.87 -2.07
C LYS A 121 -16.58 8.55 -2.68
N PHE A 122 -15.73 9.57 -2.78
CA PHE A 122 -14.38 9.47 -3.31
C PHE A 122 -13.54 8.51 -2.48
N MET A 123 -13.55 8.62 -1.14
CA MET A 123 -12.82 7.70 -0.25
C MET A 123 -13.19 6.24 -0.50
N ARG A 124 -14.48 5.91 -0.65
CA ARG A 124 -14.93 4.53 -0.90
C ARG A 124 -14.40 3.98 -2.22
N ALA A 125 -14.45 4.78 -3.29
CA ALA A 125 -13.87 4.35 -4.57
C ALA A 125 -12.34 4.32 -4.53
N PHE A 126 -11.70 5.30 -3.89
CA PHE A 126 -10.25 5.34 -3.71
C PHE A 126 -9.77 4.05 -3.06
N ILE A 127 -10.41 3.59 -1.98
CA ILE A 127 -10.09 2.31 -1.34
C ILE A 127 -10.25 1.15 -2.33
N ARG A 128 -11.36 1.10 -3.07
CA ARG A 128 -11.63 0.03 -4.05
C ARG A 128 -10.58 -0.06 -5.15
N TYR A 129 -10.04 1.07 -5.60
CA TYR A 129 -9.03 1.14 -6.66
C TYR A 129 -7.61 1.24 -6.13
N TYR A 130 -7.40 1.39 -4.83
CA TYR A 130 -6.06 1.49 -4.23
C TYR A 130 -5.12 0.35 -4.65
N PRO A 131 -5.56 -0.94 -4.74
CA PRO A 131 -4.68 -2.02 -5.18
C PRO A 131 -4.14 -1.86 -6.62
N SER A 132 -4.83 -1.11 -7.49
CA SER A 132 -4.37 -0.82 -8.85
C SER A 132 -3.10 0.03 -8.90
N LEU A 133 -2.78 0.73 -7.80
CA LEU A 133 -1.56 1.52 -7.70
C LEU A 133 -0.30 0.65 -7.73
N ALA A 134 -0.34 -0.55 -7.16
CA ALA A 134 0.83 -1.43 -7.07
C ALA A 134 1.37 -1.88 -8.45
N PRO A 135 0.56 -2.42 -9.38
CA PRO A 135 1.05 -2.74 -10.72
C PRO A 135 1.44 -1.49 -11.50
N PHE A 136 0.75 -0.35 -11.31
CA PHE A 136 1.10 0.91 -11.95
C PHE A 136 2.49 1.41 -11.49
N MET A 137 2.75 1.46 -10.18
CA MET A 137 4.05 1.83 -9.61
C MET A 137 5.18 0.98 -10.20
N LYS A 138 4.96 -0.32 -10.42
CA LYS A 138 5.93 -1.23 -11.07
C LYS A 138 6.34 -0.80 -12.48
N THR A 139 5.43 -0.15 -13.23
CA THR A 139 5.71 0.35 -14.59
C THR A 139 6.58 1.60 -14.60
N ILE A 140 6.58 2.37 -13.51
CA ILE A 140 7.36 3.60 -13.39
C ILE A 140 8.85 3.24 -13.27
N SER A 141 9.66 3.76 -14.19
CA SER A 141 11.12 3.54 -14.19
C SER A 141 11.92 4.81 -13.87
N LYS A 142 11.35 5.99 -14.13
CA LYS A 142 12.01 7.29 -13.90
C LYS A 142 11.77 7.74 -12.46
N SER A 143 12.83 8.22 -11.81
CA SER A 143 12.76 8.70 -10.42
C SER A 143 11.84 9.92 -10.26
N ASN A 144 11.78 10.81 -11.26
CA ASN A 144 10.91 11.98 -11.22
C ASN A 144 9.43 11.58 -11.23
N ASP A 145 9.05 10.72 -12.17
CA ASP A 145 7.68 10.22 -12.29
C ASP A 145 7.24 9.48 -11.01
N LYS A 146 8.16 8.70 -10.41
CA LYS A 146 7.92 8.01 -9.12
C LYS A 146 7.67 9.02 -8.00
N ARG A 147 8.51 10.05 -7.90
CA ARG A 147 8.37 11.10 -6.88
C ARG A 147 7.03 11.82 -7.01
N THR A 148 6.65 12.23 -8.22
CA THR A 148 5.38 12.90 -8.45
C THR A 148 4.20 11.98 -8.10
N MET A 149 4.32 10.67 -8.35
CA MET A 149 3.30 9.71 -7.95
C MET A 149 3.20 9.53 -6.44
N ASP A 150 4.33 9.43 -5.73
CA ASP A 150 4.34 9.40 -4.26
C ASP A 150 3.72 10.67 -3.69
N ASP A 151 4.09 11.84 -4.23
CA ASP A 151 3.57 13.14 -3.81
C ASP A 151 2.04 13.22 -4.03
N PHE A 152 1.55 12.69 -5.15
CA PHE A 152 0.11 12.57 -5.41
C PHE A 152 -0.59 11.71 -4.36
N ILE A 153 -0.12 10.48 -4.16
CA ILE A 153 -0.71 9.54 -3.19
C ILE A 153 -0.73 10.21 -1.82
N ASN A 154 0.41 10.72 -1.36
CA ASN A 154 0.57 11.35 -0.05
C ASN A 154 -0.38 12.54 0.16
N ARG A 155 -0.55 13.41 -0.85
CA ARG A 155 -1.45 14.57 -0.76
C ARG A 155 -2.91 14.15 -0.64
N ILE A 156 -3.35 13.21 -1.48
CA ILE A 156 -4.73 12.71 -1.46
C ILE A 156 -5.00 11.96 -0.15
N THR A 157 -4.11 11.06 0.25
CA THR A 157 -4.31 10.22 1.43
C THR A 157 -4.29 11.02 2.72
N ALA A 158 -3.42 12.03 2.83
CA ALA A 158 -3.44 12.99 3.94
C ALA A 158 -4.80 13.70 4.07
N GLN A 159 -5.46 14.01 2.93
CA GLN A 159 -6.82 14.56 2.97
C GLN A 159 -7.87 13.51 3.31
N LEU A 160 -7.77 12.29 2.81
CA LEU A 160 -8.80 11.26 3.05
C LEU A 160 -8.80 10.76 4.49
N TRP A 161 -7.63 10.60 5.11
CA TRP A 161 -7.56 10.00 6.44
C TRP A 161 -7.58 10.99 7.59
N ASN A 162 -7.68 12.29 7.31
CA ASN A 162 -7.75 13.30 8.37
C ASN A 162 -9.08 13.28 9.16
N ILE A 163 -10.10 12.55 8.69
CA ILE A 163 -11.38 12.40 9.39
C ILE A 163 -11.41 11.06 10.11
N HIS A 164 -10.86 11.04 11.34
CA HIS A 164 -10.74 9.82 12.14
C HIS A 164 -12.05 9.03 12.30
N GLY A 165 -13.20 9.70 12.40
CA GLY A 165 -14.50 9.02 12.45
C GLY A 165 -14.81 8.21 11.19
N GLN A 166 -14.59 8.79 10.01
CA GLN A 166 -14.81 8.12 8.71
C GLN A 166 -13.75 7.04 8.45
N VAL A 167 -12.51 7.26 8.90
CA VAL A 167 -11.45 6.25 8.87
C VAL A 167 -11.86 5.03 9.69
N MET A 168 -12.30 5.23 10.93
CA MET A 168 -12.75 4.12 11.79
C MET A 168 -13.95 3.39 11.20
N GLU A 169 -14.91 4.10 10.64
CA GLU A 169 -16.03 3.50 9.90
C GLU A 169 -15.53 2.68 8.71
N SER A 170 -14.56 3.18 7.96
CA SER A 170 -13.99 2.50 6.79
C SER A 170 -13.15 1.27 7.16
N ILE A 171 -12.50 1.28 8.33
CA ILE A 171 -11.78 0.12 8.88
C ILE A 171 -12.76 -0.97 9.35
N LYS A 172 -13.88 -0.58 9.96
CA LYS A 172 -14.88 -1.50 10.53
C LYS A 172 -15.88 -2.03 9.50
N SER A 173 -16.18 -1.25 8.46
CA SER A 173 -17.16 -1.59 7.43
C SER A 173 -16.59 -2.57 6.40
N SER A 174 -17.45 -2.97 5.46
CA SER A 174 -17.09 -3.84 4.34
C SER A 174 -16.06 -3.24 3.37
N CYS A 175 -15.71 -1.94 3.50
CA CYS A 175 -14.63 -1.32 2.73
C CYS A 175 -13.25 -1.83 3.16
N ASN A 176 -13.11 -2.29 4.41
CA ASN A 176 -11.89 -2.85 4.99
C ASN A 176 -10.62 -2.04 4.65
N LEU A 177 -10.66 -0.72 4.85
CA LEU A 177 -9.60 0.23 4.44
C LEU A 177 -8.19 -0.30 4.74
N LEU A 178 -7.92 -0.62 6.00
CA LEU A 178 -6.60 -1.06 6.42
C LEU A 178 -6.22 -2.43 5.83
N GLY A 179 -7.20 -3.33 5.67
CA GLY A 179 -6.98 -4.61 5.00
C GLY A 179 -6.55 -4.43 3.56
N THR A 180 -7.21 -3.55 2.81
CA THR A 180 -6.87 -3.24 1.41
C THR A 180 -5.46 -2.65 1.27
N LEU A 181 -5.08 -1.74 2.16
CA LEU A 181 -3.74 -1.15 2.19
C LEU A 181 -2.67 -2.21 2.48
N MET A 182 -2.88 -3.04 3.50
CA MET A 182 -1.97 -4.15 3.85
C MET A 182 -1.90 -5.21 2.75
N ASP A 183 -3.01 -5.49 2.06
CA ASP A 183 -3.05 -6.42 0.93
C ASP A 183 -2.20 -5.90 -0.24
N THR A 184 -2.34 -4.61 -0.54
CA THR A 184 -1.58 -3.92 -1.60
C THR A 184 -0.07 -3.90 -1.27
N LEU A 185 0.27 -3.62 0.00
CA LEU A 185 1.65 -3.65 0.48
C LEU A 185 2.24 -5.06 0.40
N LEU A 186 1.53 -6.06 0.95
CA LEU A 186 1.97 -7.46 0.95
C LEU A 186 2.21 -7.94 -0.48
N TRP A 187 1.29 -7.66 -1.40
CA TRP A 187 1.46 -8.00 -2.81
C TRP A 187 2.74 -7.37 -3.39
N THR A 188 2.98 -6.09 -3.11
CA THR A 188 4.17 -5.36 -3.62
C THR A 188 5.47 -6.00 -3.13
N LEU A 189 5.52 -6.45 -1.87
CA LEU A 189 6.67 -7.16 -1.31
C LEU A 189 6.85 -8.55 -1.94
N VAL A 190 5.76 -9.32 -2.09
CA VAL A 190 5.81 -10.67 -2.67
C VAL A 190 6.29 -10.65 -4.12
N GLN A 191 6.03 -9.57 -4.87
CA GLN A 191 6.60 -9.38 -6.21
C GLN A 191 8.13 -9.29 -6.25
N ALA A 192 8.76 -8.96 -5.12
CA ALA A 192 10.21 -8.94 -4.97
C ALA A 192 10.79 -10.29 -4.53
N VAL A 193 9.95 -11.29 -4.24
CA VAL A 193 10.41 -12.64 -3.90
C VAL A 193 10.57 -13.45 -5.19
N PRO A 194 11.72 -14.09 -5.47
CA PRO A 194 11.87 -15.03 -6.60
C PRO A 194 10.97 -16.26 -6.50
N ASP A 195 10.67 -16.96 -7.62
CA ASP A 195 9.71 -18.09 -7.62
C ASP A 195 10.14 -19.30 -6.79
N ASN A 196 11.45 -19.52 -6.68
CA ASN A 196 12.05 -20.61 -5.91
C ASN A 196 12.67 -20.12 -4.61
N SER A 197 12.20 -19.01 -4.06
CA SER A 197 12.71 -18.44 -2.82
C SER A 197 11.57 -18.00 -1.89
N ILE A 198 11.90 -17.86 -0.61
CA ILE A 198 11.05 -17.21 0.41
C ILE A 198 11.59 -15.83 0.83
N THR A 199 12.79 -15.47 0.38
CA THR A 199 13.46 -14.22 0.73
C THR A 199 13.23 -13.16 -0.35
N ILE A 200 13.12 -11.90 0.06
CA ILE A 200 13.07 -10.78 -0.88
C ILE A 200 14.41 -10.65 -1.59
N ASP A 201 14.36 -10.46 -2.92
CA ASP A 201 15.44 -9.92 -3.73
C ASP A 201 15.41 -8.39 -3.67
N CYS A 202 16.32 -7.78 -2.91
CA CYS A 202 16.35 -6.31 -2.79
C CYS A 202 16.93 -5.59 -4.02
N ASP A 203 17.43 -6.30 -5.04
CA ASP A 203 17.73 -5.71 -6.35
C ASP A 203 16.47 -5.65 -7.25
N ASN A 204 15.39 -6.33 -6.86
CA ASN A 204 14.11 -6.23 -7.55
C ASN A 204 13.63 -4.77 -7.56
N ARG A 205 13.11 -4.33 -8.71
CA ARG A 205 12.65 -2.95 -8.92
C ARG A 205 11.68 -2.47 -7.84
N SER A 206 10.78 -3.33 -7.36
CA SER A 206 9.81 -2.97 -6.33
C SER A 206 10.46 -2.46 -5.04
N ILE A 207 11.65 -2.99 -4.70
CA ILE A 207 12.42 -2.61 -3.51
C ILE A 207 13.45 -1.54 -3.88
N ALA A 208 14.25 -1.75 -4.91
CA ALA A 208 15.34 -0.85 -5.30
C ALA A 208 14.88 0.56 -5.75
N LYS A 209 13.58 0.72 -6.05
CA LYS A 209 12.96 2.01 -6.40
C LYS A 209 11.93 2.48 -5.38
N ASP A 210 11.86 1.84 -4.21
CA ASP A 210 10.95 2.19 -3.12
C ASP A 210 9.48 2.25 -3.56
N HIS A 211 9.03 1.32 -4.43
CA HIS A 211 7.64 1.29 -4.90
C HIS A 211 6.65 0.90 -3.79
N TYR A 212 7.14 0.31 -2.70
CA TYR A 212 6.36 -0.01 -1.51
C TYR A 212 6.13 1.20 -0.60
N TRP A 213 6.85 2.31 -0.80
CA TRP A 213 6.99 3.40 0.18
C TRP A 213 5.66 4.05 0.55
N SER A 214 4.89 4.54 -0.42
CA SER A 214 3.58 5.13 -0.14
C SER A 214 2.66 4.14 0.57
N PHE A 215 2.64 2.87 0.16
CA PHE A 215 1.77 1.86 0.79
C PHE A 215 2.09 1.60 2.26
N ILE A 216 3.38 1.55 2.62
CA ILE A 216 3.78 1.39 4.02
C ILE A 216 3.56 2.65 4.84
N THR A 217 3.88 3.83 4.31
CA THR A 217 3.60 5.11 4.97
C THR A 217 2.11 5.25 5.26
N ASP A 218 1.28 4.95 4.27
CA ASP A 218 -0.16 5.00 4.36
C ASP A 218 -0.70 4.10 5.49
N THR A 219 -0.21 2.86 5.53
CA THR A 219 -0.54 1.88 6.56
C THR A 219 -0.11 2.37 7.96
N ILE A 220 1.10 2.91 8.10
CA ILE A 220 1.63 3.43 9.37
C ILE A 220 0.82 4.63 9.85
N THR A 221 0.45 5.55 8.96
CA THR A 221 -0.34 6.74 9.32
C THR A 221 -1.69 6.35 9.91
N LEU A 222 -2.38 5.38 9.30
CA LEU A 222 -3.64 4.88 9.85
C LEU A 222 -3.46 4.19 11.20
N LEU A 223 -2.40 3.41 11.37
CA LEU A 223 -2.11 2.72 12.63
C LEU A 223 -1.63 3.68 13.73
N SER A 224 -1.05 4.81 13.37
CA SER A 224 -0.62 5.84 14.33
C SER A 224 -1.82 6.50 15.05
N TYR A 225 -3.03 6.37 14.49
CA TYR A 225 -4.25 6.69 15.21
C TYR A 225 -4.59 5.59 16.22
N ASN A 226 -4.35 5.86 17.50
CA ASN A 226 -4.46 4.86 18.59
C ASN A 226 -5.78 4.05 18.58
N PRO A 227 -6.98 4.65 18.38
CA PRO A 227 -8.22 3.87 18.32
C PRO A 227 -8.27 2.87 17.14
N ALA A 228 -7.62 3.17 16.01
CA ALA A 228 -7.48 2.22 14.92
C ALA A 228 -6.55 1.07 15.31
N ALA A 229 -5.36 1.36 15.84
CA ALA A 229 -4.44 0.32 16.31
C ALA A 229 -5.07 -0.56 17.42
N SER A 230 -5.79 0.04 18.38
CA SER A 230 -6.47 -0.68 19.45
C SER A 230 -7.58 -1.58 18.93
N PHE A 231 -8.39 -1.07 18.00
CA PHE A 231 -9.39 -1.90 17.33
C PHE A 231 -8.75 -3.07 16.59
N VAL A 232 -7.68 -2.82 15.84
CA VAL A 232 -6.99 -3.88 15.09
C VAL A 232 -6.42 -4.93 16.03
N MET A 233 -5.73 -4.49 17.08
CA MET A 233 -5.12 -5.38 18.07
C MET A 233 -6.13 -6.20 18.85
N LYS A 234 -7.37 -5.72 19.06
CA LYS A 234 -8.42 -6.47 19.75
C LYS A 234 -9.22 -7.36 18.81
N GLU A 235 -9.73 -6.78 17.73
CA GLU A 235 -10.81 -7.34 16.93
C GLU A 235 -10.37 -7.89 15.57
N ARG A 236 -9.18 -7.53 15.07
CA ARG A 236 -8.73 -7.87 13.70
C ARG A 236 -7.45 -8.70 13.71
N ARG A 237 -7.60 -9.93 14.20
CA ARG A 237 -6.53 -10.94 14.22
C ARG A 237 -5.93 -11.18 12.84
N ASP A 238 -6.76 -11.16 11.79
CA ASP A 238 -6.36 -11.31 10.38
C ASP A 238 -5.34 -10.23 9.95
N LEU A 239 -5.54 -8.98 10.36
CA LEU A 239 -4.65 -7.87 10.00
C LEU A 239 -3.34 -7.92 10.78
N VAL A 240 -3.39 -8.27 12.07
CA VAL A 240 -2.18 -8.50 12.87
C VAL A 240 -1.35 -9.63 12.26
N GLN A 241 -2.01 -10.71 11.82
CA GLN A 241 -1.32 -11.84 11.22
C GLN A 241 -0.65 -11.50 9.89
N LYS A 242 -1.34 -10.71 9.06
CA LYS A 242 -0.83 -10.19 7.79
C LYS A 242 0.38 -9.28 8.01
N TRP A 243 0.29 -8.40 9.02
CA TRP A 243 1.40 -7.55 9.42
C TRP A 243 2.63 -8.34 9.82
N LEU A 244 2.47 -9.32 10.72
CA LEU A 244 3.56 -10.22 11.13
C LEU A 244 4.16 -10.96 9.94
N SER A 245 3.34 -11.40 8.98
CA SER A 245 3.82 -12.08 7.77
C SER A 245 4.71 -11.18 6.91
N MET A 246 4.32 -9.90 6.72
CA MET A 246 5.15 -8.94 6.01
C MET A 246 6.50 -8.74 6.70
N ILE A 247 6.51 -8.62 8.02
CA ILE A 247 7.75 -8.50 8.81
C ILE A 247 8.61 -9.77 8.67
N SER A 248 8.02 -10.97 8.70
CA SER A 248 8.78 -12.20 8.54
C SER A 248 9.55 -12.23 7.21
N ILE A 249 8.90 -11.85 6.10
CA ILE A 249 9.55 -11.72 4.78
C ILE A 249 10.56 -10.56 4.77
N THR A 250 10.22 -9.52 5.52
CA THR A 250 10.99 -8.36 5.98
C THR A 250 12.38 -8.57 6.55
N MET A 251 12.56 -9.63 7.34
CA MET A 251 13.70 -9.80 8.25
C MET A 251 14.79 -10.72 7.70
N ASP A 252 14.50 -11.48 6.64
CA ASP A 252 15.44 -12.42 6.03
C ASP A 252 15.51 -12.17 4.52
N MET A 253 16.34 -11.18 4.16
CA MET A 253 16.43 -10.66 2.79
C MET A 253 17.87 -10.77 2.30
N ASN A 254 18.04 -11.07 1.01
CA ASN A 254 19.34 -11.18 0.35
C ASN A 254 20.42 -11.90 1.17
N PRO A 255 20.22 -13.19 1.51
CA PRO A 255 21.25 -13.95 2.19
C PRO A 255 22.52 -13.99 1.34
N ASN A 256 23.65 -13.60 1.93
CA ASN A 256 24.93 -13.61 1.22
C ASN A 256 25.34 -15.07 0.93
N THR A 257 25.29 -15.48 -0.33
CA THR A 257 25.77 -16.80 -0.75
C THR A 257 27.27 -16.78 -0.98
N ARG A 258 28.01 -17.67 -0.31
CA ARG A 258 29.47 -17.77 -0.49
C ARG A 258 29.78 -18.52 -1.80
N GLN A 259 30.19 -17.81 -2.86
CA GLN A 259 30.60 -18.47 -4.11
C GLN A 259 32.06 -18.96 -4.11
N THR A 260 32.98 -18.36 -3.33
CA THR A 260 34.41 -18.79 -3.26
C THR A 260 35.04 -18.60 -1.86
N VAL A 261 36.35 -18.85 -1.71
CA VAL A 261 37.12 -18.62 -0.46
C VAL A 261 37.07 -17.15 -0.03
N HIS A 262 36.94 -16.22 -0.97
CA HIS A 262 36.75 -14.79 -0.73
C HIS A 262 35.27 -14.41 -0.84
N VAL A 263 34.81 -13.56 0.08
CA VAL A 263 33.46 -12.96 0.04
C VAL A 263 33.34 -12.19 -1.27
N GLU A 264 32.26 -12.41 -2.02
CA GLU A 264 31.97 -11.65 -3.24
C GLU A 264 31.96 -10.14 -2.93
N HIS A 265 32.31 -9.34 -3.93
CA HIS A 265 32.18 -7.88 -3.86
C HIS A 265 30.77 -7.50 -3.37
N GLU A 266 30.69 -6.85 -2.20
CA GLU A 266 29.45 -6.44 -1.58
C GLU A 266 28.76 -5.41 -2.50
N LYS A 267 27.70 -5.84 -3.18
CA LYS A 267 26.87 -4.94 -3.98
C LYS A 267 26.18 -3.95 -3.04
N ASP A 268 25.95 -2.73 -3.50
CA ASP A 268 25.21 -1.68 -2.77
C ASP A 268 23.76 -2.07 -2.41
N THR A 269 23.30 -3.25 -2.84
CA THR A 269 22.02 -3.87 -2.49
C THR A 269 21.76 -3.97 -0.99
N TRP A 270 22.81 -4.05 -0.16
CA TRP A 270 22.66 -4.03 1.31
C TRP A 270 21.93 -2.77 1.79
N ARG A 271 22.06 -1.63 1.08
CA ARG A 271 21.36 -0.39 1.42
C ARG A 271 19.85 -0.55 1.28
N ASN A 272 19.41 -1.24 0.23
CA ASN A 272 17.99 -1.51 -0.01
C ASN A 272 17.42 -2.43 1.08
N ALA A 273 18.16 -3.49 1.41
CA ALA A 273 17.80 -4.41 2.50
C ALA A 273 17.71 -3.67 3.84
N PHE A 274 18.73 -2.89 4.19
CA PHE A 274 18.76 -2.11 5.43
C PHE A 274 17.62 -1.09 5.52
N SER A 275 17.35 -0.36 4.43
CA SER A 275 16.28 0.64 4.40
C SER A 275 14.90 -0.01 4.58
N LEU A 276 14.69 -1.17 3.93
CA LEU A 276 13.46 -1.95 4.03
C LEU A 276 13.26 -2.48 5.46
N GLU A 277 14.28 -3.14 6.03
CA GLU A 277 14.26 -3.66 7.40
C GLU A 277 14.00 -2.53 8.42
N LEU A 278 14.69 -1.40 8.30
CA LEU A 278 14.53 -0.26 9.19
C LEU A 278 13.10 0.30 9.14
N THR A 279 12.51 0.35 7.94
CA THR A 279 11.14 0.83 7.74
C THR A 279 10.12 -0.10 8.39
N PHE A 280 10.22 -1.42 8.16
CA PHE A 280 9.33 -2.41 8.78
C PHE A 280 9.55 -2.57 10.29
N SER A 281 10.77 -2.38 10.76
CA SER A 281 11.07 -2.38 12.20
C SER A 281 10.43 -1.20 12.92
N ARG A 282 10.42 -0.01 12.29
CA ARG A 282 9.79 1.18 12.88
C ARG A 282 8.27 1.12 12.87
N SER A 283 7.69 0.46 11.88
CA SER A 283 6.25 0.36 11.73
C SER A 283 5.58 -0.55 12.77
N PHE A 284 6.36 -1.24 13.60
CA PHE A 284 5.88 -1.94 14.80
C PHE A 284 5.39 -1.03 15.93
N ALA A 285 5.92 0.19 16.03
CA ALA A 285 5.71 1.04 17.19
C ALA A 285 4.21 1.24 17.53
N PRO A 286 3.30 1.50 16.56
CA PRO A 286 1.87 1.65 16.84
C PRO A 286 1.19 0.37 17.37
N PHE A 287 1.65 -0.81 16.94
CA PHE A 287 1.09 -2.08 17.43
C PHE A 287 1.50 -2.38 18.87
N PHE A 288 2.78 -2.16 19.19
CA PHE A 288 3.28 -2.38 20.55
C PHE A 288 2.73 -1.38 21.56
N SER A 289 2.63 -0.10 21.19
CA SER A 289 2.01 0.92 22.06
C SER A 289 0.56 0.53 22.35
N SER A 290 -0.20 0.17 21.32
CA SER A 290 -1.58 -0.27 21.48
C SER A 290 -1.72 -1.56 22.29
N PHE A 291 -0.80 -2.52 22.13
CA PHE A 291 -0.76 -3.73 22.96
C PHE A 291 -0.54 -3.40 24.44
N GLY A 292 0.40 -2.50 24.74
CA GLY A 292 0.65 -1.99 26.09
C GLY A 292 -0.58 -1.33 26.70
N ASP A 293 -1.21 -0.40 25.98
CA ASP A 293 -2.43 0.29 26.41
C ASP A 293 -3.57 -0.70 26.69
N ASN A 294 -3.72 -1.72 25.84
CA ASN A 294 -4.75 -2.75 26.02
C ASN A 294 -4.50 -3.59 27.27
N ILE A 295 -3.24 -3.97 27.54
CA ILE A 295 -2.86 -4.66 28.78
C ILE A 295 -3.19 -3.79 29.99
N ASP A 296 -2.83 -2.51 29.97
CA ASP A 296 -3.04 -1.62 31.10
C ASP A 296 -4.53 -1.37 31.39
N ASN A 297 -5.35 -1.26 30.35
CA ASN A 297 -6.80 -1.15 30.48
C ASN A 297 -7.43 -2.43 31.09
N MET A 298 -6.96 -3.62 30.69
CA MET A 298 -7.52 -4.89 31.19
C MET A 298 -7.04 -5.27 32.59
N LYS A 299 -5.90 -4.73 33.06
CA LYS A 299 -5.43 -4.90 34.45
C LYS A 299 -6.46 -4.40 35.48
N GLN A 300 -7.39 -3.53 35.08
CA GLN A 300 -8.37 -2.90 35.97
C GLN A 300 -9.64 -3.72 36.25
N GLY A 301 -9.76 -4.97 35.78
CA GLY A 301 -10.92 -5.80 36.18
C GLY A 301 -11.11 -7.18 35.56
N GLN A 302 -10.33 -7.59 34.57
CA GLN A 302 -10.59 -8.83 33.79
C GLN A 302 -9.34 -9.71 33.61
N ARG A 303 -8.80 -10.21 34.73
CA ARG A 303 -7.52 -10.96 34.75
C ARG A 303 -7.53 -12.24 33.89
N GLY A 304 -8.67 -12.93 33.79
CA GLY A 304 -8.81 -14.15 32.97
C GLY A 304 -8.77 -13.84 31.46
N GLU A 305 -9.56 -12.88 31.00
CA GLU A 305 -9.61 -12.44 29.61
C GLU A 305 -8.28 -11.82 29.16
N LEU A 306 -7.62 -11.06 30.05
CA LEU A 306 -6.28 -10.53 29.83
C LEU A 306 -5.26 -11.65 29.55
N LEU A 307 -5.26 -12.71 30.36
CA LEU A 307 -4.31 -13.81 30.17
C LEU A 307 -4.57 -14.57 28.88
N SER A 308 -5.84 -14.79 28.49
CA SER A 308 -6.16 -15.37 27.19
C SER A 308 -5.73 -14.48 26.04
N PHE A 309 -5.99 -13.16 26.12
CA PHE A 309 -5.59 -12.20 25.09
C PHE A 309 -4.07 -12.14 24.92
N VAL A 310 -3.33 -11.99 26.02
CA VAL A 310 -1.86 -11.95 25.99
C VAL A 310 -1.31 -13.27 25.44
N ARG A 311 -1.83 -14.42 25.90
CA ARG A 311 -1.39 -15.73 25.40
C ARG A 311 -1.66 -15.87 23.90
N ASP A 312 -2.82 -15.44 23.42
CA ASP A 312 -3.17 -15.48 22.00
C ASP A 312 -2.21 -14.63 21.15
N ARG A 313 -1.94 -13.38 21.57
CA ARG A 313 -1.00 -12.50 20.85
C ARG A 313 0.45 -12.99 20.89
N ILE A 314 0.92 -13.51 22.02
CA ILE A 314 2.24 -14.15 22.11
C ILE A 314 2.31 -15.37 21.19
N ARG A 315 1.25 -16.18 21.15
CA ARG A 315 1.18 -17.36 20.29
C ARG A 315 1.34 -16.98 18.82
N MET A 316 0.60 -15.97 18.34
CA MET A 316 0.76 -15.48 16.95
C MET A 316 2.19 -15.07 16.61
N ILE A 317 2.88 -14.39 17.52
CA ILE A 317 4.28 -13.99 17.32
C ILE A 317 5.19 -15.22 17.32
N THR A 318 5.04 -16.10 18.31
CA THR A 318 5.90 -17.28 18.47
C THR A 318 5.71 -18.31 17.36
N ASP A 319 4.48 -18.52 16.87
CA ASP A 319 4.20 -19.38 15.72
C ASP A 319 4.91 -18.86 14.47
N ARG A 320 4.90 -17.54 14.24
CA ARG A 320 5.63 -16.93 13.12
C ARG A 320 7.14 -16.92 13.27
N LEU A 321 7.65 -16.76 14.48
CA LEU A 321 9.08 -16.95 14.74
C LEU A 321 9.50 -18.41 14.49
N ALA A 322 8.66 -19.38 14.86
CA ALA A 322 8.94 -20.79 14.62
C ALA A 322 9.02 -21.12 13.12
N ASP A 323 8.14 -20.55 12.29
CA ASP A 323 8.20 -20.69 10.82
C ASP A 323 9.56 -20.22 10.26
N ILE A 324 10.04 -19.06 10.71
CA ILE A 324 11.34 -18.48 10.30
C ILE A 324 12.49 -19.41 10.73
N PHE A 325 12.45 -19.95 11.95
CA PHE A 325 13.54 -20.77 12.50
C PHE A 325 13.54 -22.23 12.00
N GLN A 326 12.39 -22.80 11.65
CA GLN A 326 12.31 -24.16 11.13
C GLN A 326 12.83 -24.26 9.69
N PHE A 327 12.66 -23.21 8.89
CA PHE A 327 13.13 -23.20 7.51
C PHE A 327 14.67 -23.18 7.42
N ASN A 328 15.33 -22.44 8.30
CA ASN A 328 16.80 -22.39 8.40
C ASN A 328 17.45 -23.76 8.72
N ARG A 329 16.68 -24.78 9.08
CA ARG A 329 17.17 -26.16 9.27
C ARG A 329 16.97 -27.08 8.06
N MET A 330 16.19 -26.69 7.07
CA MET A 330 15.97 -27.50 5.86
C MET A 330 17.00 -27.20 4.75
N GLU A 331 17.72 -26.08 4.84
CA GLU A 331 18.80 -25.70 3.91
C GLU A 331 20.22 -26.15 4.36
N THR A 332 20.33 -26.90 5.46
CA THR A 332 21.57 -27.57 5.91
C THR A 332 21.52 -29.08 5.70
#